data_AF-A0A6M0HPH4-F1
#
_entry.id   AF-A0A6M0HPH4-F1
#
_cell.length_a   1.000
_cell.length_b   1.000
_cell.length_c   1.000
_cell.angle_alpha   90.00
_cell.angle_beta   90.00
_cell.angle_gamma   90.00
#
_symmetry.space_group_name_H-M   'P 1'
#
loop_
_entity.id
_entity.type
_entity.pdbx_description
1 polymer ?
#
loop_
_entity_poly.entity_id
_entity_poly.type
_entity_poly.pdbx_seq_one_letter_code
_entity_poly.pdbx_strand_id
1 'polypeptide(L)'
;MPWRRKAITPNFLPFGENNRTYDPGLVVEVEPVLDISASPIWRDALLTDGGRRDLPPVVREAWHVRRLGTVDPFAIVVRLNPHLLGGRILSRGREQGAIAQTDRSIVIMPELLLMVRGVEVRRAWSLLADEMVGTRQRPRQRVRPSTAPAEHLEALLLLTPDADAARLKGDPT
;
A
#
# COMPACT_ATOMS: atom_id res chain seq x y z
N MET A 1 -15.06 0.77 -17.84
CA MET A 1 -14.79 -0.61 -18.31
C MET A 1 -15.55 -1.59 -17.41
N PRO A 2 -15.88 -2.83 -17.82
CA PRO A 2 -16.61 -3.73 -16.92
C PRO A 2 -15.69 -4.29 -15.84
N TRP A 3 -16.20 -4.33 -14.60
CA TRP A 3 -15.59 -5.03 -13.47
C TRP A 3 -15.47 -6.53 -13.78
N ARG A 4 -14.33 -7.13 -13.43
CA ARG A 4 -14.04 -8.56 -13.64
C ARG A 4 -13.72 -9.24 -12.33
N ARG A 5 -14.22 -10.46 -12.15
CA ARG A 5 -13.86 -11.29 -10.98
C ARG A 5 -12.41 -11.75 -11.08
N LYS A 6 -11.71 -11.70 -9.96
CA LYS A 6 -10.34 -12.18 -9.81
C LYS A 6 -10.19 -12.92 -8.49
N ALA A 7 -9.78 -14.18 -8.57
CA ALA A 7 -9.33 -14.93 -7.39
C ALA A 7 -7.98 -14.37 -6.93
N ILE A 8 -7.84 -14.19 -5.62
CA ILE A 8 -6.61 -13.78 -4.95
C ILE A 8 -6.36 -14.72 -3.76
N THR A 9 -5.09 -15.04 -3.50
CA THR A 9 -4.72 -15.98 -2.44
C THR A 9 -3.71 -15.30 -1.52
N PRO A 10 -3.92 -15.30 -0.19
CA PRO A 10 -2.97 -14.73 0.74
C PRO A 10 -1.62 -15.47 0.69
N ASN A 11 -0.52 -14.79 1.01
CA ASN A 11 0.78 -15.44 1.21
C ASN A 11 0.75 -16.30 2.48
N PHE A 12 0.04 -15.82 3.51
CA PHE A 12 -0.13 -16.51 4.78
C PHE A 12 -1.58 -16.93 4.93
N LEU A 13 -1.82 -18.24 4.80
CA LEU A 13 -3.16 -18.79 4.95
C LEU A 13 -3.64 -18.60 6.41
N PRO A 14 -4.90 -18.20 6.62
CA PRO A 14 -5.49 -18.11 7.95
C PRO A 14 -5.60 -19.48 8.62
N PHE A 15 -5.62 -19.50 9.95
CA PHE A 15 -5.90 -20.70 10.73
C PHE A 15 -7.42 -20.86 10.92
N GLY A 16 -7.93 -22.06 10.66
CA GLY A 16 -9.30 -22.43 10.99
C GLY A 16 -9.42 -22.87 12.46
N GLU A 17 -10.65 -23.17 12.89
CA GLU A 17 -10.97 -23.58 14.27
C GLU A 17 -10.20 -24.82 14.74
N ASN A 18 -9.79 -25.68 13.81
CA ASN A 18 -8.98 -26.89 14.08
C ASN A 18 -7.46 -26.62 14.12
N ASN A 19 -7.03 -25.35 14.19
CA ASN A 19 -5.64 -24.92 14.10
C ASN A 19 -4.89 -25.36 12.82
N ARG A 20 -5.62 -25.69 11.75
CA ARG A 20 -5.04 -25.95 10.43
C ARG A 20 -5.23 -24.75 9.52
N THR A 21 -4.26 -24.50 8.66
CA THR A 21 -4.38 -23.47 7.64
C THR A 21 -5.38 -23.89 6.56
N TYR A 22 -6.15 -22.95 6.04
CA TYR A 22 -7.08 -23.19 4.92
C TYR A 22 -6.98 -22.09 3.86
N ASP A 23 -7.37 -22.39 2.61
CA ASP A 23 -7.53 -21.36 1.58
C ASP A 23 -8.90 -20.68 1.75
N PRO A 24 -8.95 -19.37 2.03
CA PRO A 24 -10.21 -18.64 2.18
C PRO A 24 -10.98 -18.45 0.88
N GLY A 25 -10.41 -18.80 -0.29
CA GLY A 25 -11.12 -18.73 -1.57
C GLY A 25 -11.53 -17.30 -1.95
N LEU A 26 -10.68 -16.31 -1.65
CA LEU A 26 -11.04 -14.90 -1.83
C LEU A 26 -11.22 -14.54 -3.31
N VAL A 27 -12.32 -13.84 -3.58
CA VAL A 27 -12.61 -13.26 -4.89
C VAL A 27 -12.89 -11.77 -4.72
N VAL A 28 -12.21 -10.97 -5.55
CA VAL A 28 -12.44 -9.53 -5.68
C VAL A 28 -12.93 -9.19 -7.08
N GLU A 29 -13.48 -7.99 -7.23
CA GLU A 29 -13.76 -7.42 -8.55
C GLU A 29 -12.70 -6.38 -8.88
N VAL A 30 -12.23 -6.39 -10.13
CA VAL A 30 -11.18 -5.48 -10.60
C VAL A 30 -11.59 -4.77 -11.88
N GLU A 31 -11.19 -3.51 -11.99
CA GLU A 31 -11.35 -2.69 -13.20
C GLU A 31 -10.01 -2.01 -13.53
N PRO A 32 -9.55 -2.03 -14.80
CA PRO A 32 -8.36 -1.29 -15.19
C PRO A 32 -8.49 0.22 -14.94
N VAL A 33 -7.42 0.84 -14.45
CA VAL A 33 -7.34 2.28 -14.20
C VAL A 33 -6.45 2.90 -15.27
N LEU A 34 -7.01 3.84 -16.02
CA LEU A 34 -6.29 4.56 -17.08
C LEU A 34 -5.43 5.70 -16.53
N ASP A 35 -5.98 6.45 -15.56
CA ASP A 35 -5.25 7.47 -14.83
C ASP A 35 -5.45 7.24 -13.33
N ILE A 36 -4.36 6.89 -12.65
CA ILE A 36 -4.38 6.67 -11.20
C ILE A 36 -4.71 7.96 -10.45
N SER A 37 -4.37 9.13 -11.01
CA SER A 37 -4.53 10.43 -10.36
C SER A 37 -5.98 10.83 -10.22
N ALA A 38 -6.83 10.35 -11.14
CA ALA A 38 -8.27 10.53 -11.12
C ALA A 38 -8.99 9.59 -10.13
N SER A 39 -8.30 8.58 -9.58
CA SER A 39 -8.91 7.61 -8.67
C SER A 39 -9.31 8.25 -7.33
N PRO A 40 -10.51 7.96 -6.78
CA PRO A 40 -10.87 8.41 -5.43
C PRO A 40 -9.92 7.85 -4.37
N ILE A 41 -9.54 6.57 -4.47
CA ILE A 41 -8.56 5.97 -3.55
C ILE A 41 -7.21 6.68 -3.61
N TRP A 42 -6.80 7.15 -4.78
CA TRP A 42 -5.56 7.92 -4.91
C TRP A 42 -5.65 9.27 -4.21
N ARG A 43 -6.78 9.96 -4.35
CA ARG A 43 -7.05 11.21 -3.65
C ARG A 43 -6.96 11.02 -2.13
N ASP A 44 -7.60 9.97 -1.63
CA ASP A 44 -7.72 9.73 -0.18
C ASP A 44 -6.49 9.04 0.42
N ALA A 45 -5.63 8.44 -0.41
CA ALA A 45 -4.41 7.80 0.02
C ALA A 45 -3.49 8.77 0.77
N LEU A 46 -2.89 8.29 1.86
CA LEU A 46 -1.83 8.98 2.61
C LEU A 46 -0.51 9.01 1.82
N LEU A 47 -0.51 9.63 0.64
CA LEU A 47 0.67 9.84 -0.21
C LEU A 47 1.37 11.16 0.16
N THR A 48 2.70 11.18 0.09
CA THR A 48 3.48 12.44 0.12
C THR A 48 3.28 13.19 -1.20
N ASP A 49 3.58 14.49 -1.24
CA ASP A 49 3.52 15.26 -2.49
C ASP A 49 4.52 14.72 -3.52
N GLY A 50 5.70 14.29 -3.07
CA GLY A 50 6.63 13.52 -3.89
C GLY A 50 6.04 12.24 -4.44
N GLY A 51 5.35 11.45 -3.60
CA GLY A 51 4.66 10.24 -4.06
C GLY A 51 3.59 10.53 -5.11
N ARG A 52 2.82 11.62 -4.93
CA ARG A 52 1.78 12.02 -5.89
C ARG A 52 2.34 12.48 -7.23
N ARG A 53 3.49 13.15 -7.22
CA ARG A 53 4.16 13.64 -8.43
C ARG A 53 4.95 12.54 -9.14
N ASP A 54 5.68 11.73 -8.38
CA ASP A 54 6.73 10.87 -8.92
C ASP A 54 6.19 9.48 -9.34
N LEU A 55 5.07 9.01 -8.76
CA LEU A 55 4.53 7.68 -9.08
C LEU A 55 3.79 7.61 -10.44
N PRO A 56 2.88 8.54 -10.81
CA PRO A 56 2.10 8.40 -12.04
C PRO A 56 2.96 8.15 -13.30
N PRO A 57 4.10 8.84 -13.52
CA PRO A 57 4.94 8.60 -14.69
C PRO A 57 5.54 7.20 -14.79
N VAL A 58 5.66 6.48 -13.68
CA VAL A 58 6.27 5.14 -13.63
C VAL A 58 5.23 4.02 -13.56
N VAL A 59 3.94 4.34 -13.56
CA VAL A 59 2.87 3.35 -13.60
C VAL A 59 2.78 2.74 -15.00
N ARG A 60 2.86 1.41 -15.03
CA ARG A 60 2.68 0.61 -16.24
C ARG A 60 1.23 0.18 -16.41
N GLU A 61 0.67 -0.41 -15.36
CA GLU A 61 -0.70 -0.92 -15.31
C GLU A 61 -1.25 -0.64 -13.91
N ALA A 62 -2.54 -0.36 -13.80
CA ALA A 62 -3.21 -0.20 -12.52
C ALA A 62 -4.63 -0.77 -12.58
N TRP A 63 -5.12 -1.22 -11.43
CA TRP A 63 -6.46 -1.78 -11.28
C TRP A 63 -7.09 -1.29 -10.00
N HIS A 64 -8.31 -0.77 -10.10
CA HIS A 64 -9.18 -0.63 -8.94
C HIS A 64 -9.58 -2.00 -8.46
N VAL A 65 -9.75 -2.12 -7.15
CA VAL A 65 -10.19 -3.34 -6.50
C VAL A 65 -11.34 -3.00 -5.57
N ARG A 66 -12.41 -3.77 -5.69
CA ARG A 66 -13.56 -3.72 -4.79
C ARG A 66 -13.93 -5.11 -4.30
N ARG A 67 -14.63 -5.17 -3.16
CA ARG A 67 -15.16 -6.44 -2.66
C ARG A 67 -16.30 -6.90 -3.55
N LEU A 68 -16.48 -8.22 -3.65
CA LEU A 68 -17.58 -8.78 -4.43
C LEU A 68 -18.93 -8.21 -3.95
N GLY A 69 -19.72 -7.66 -4.88
CA GLY A 69 -21.03 -7.08 -4.57
C GLY A 69 -21.00 -5.67 -3.96
N THR A 70 -19.82 -5.05 -3.81
CA THR A 70 -19.71 -3.65 -3.37
C THR A 70 -19.65 -2.69 -4.55
N VAL A 71 -20.07 -1.44 -4.33
CA VAL A 71 -20.00 -0.38 -5.35
C VAL A 71 -18.61 0.23 -5.37
N ASP A 72 -18.13 0.64 -4.20
CA ASP A 72 -16.94 1.47 -4.07
C ASP A 72 -15.64 0.64 -4.03
N PRO A 73 -14.62 1.04 -4.78
CA PRO A 73 -13.31 0.43 -4.66
C PRO A 73 -12.61 0.85 -3.37
N PHE A 74 -11.85 -0.08 -2.78
CA PHE A 74 -11.11 0.15 -1.54
C PHE A 74 -9.58 0.12 -1.74
N ALA A 75 -9.10 -0.38 -2.88
CA ALA A 75 -7.68 -0.42 -3.18
C ALA A 75 -7.37 -0.19 -4.67
N ILE A 76 -6.14 0.24 -4.95
CA ILE A 76 -5.53 0.24 -6.28
C ILE A 76 -4.34 -0.72 -6.23
N VAL A 77 -4.30 -1.71 -7.11
CA VAL A 77 -3.07 -2.48 -7.36
C VAL A 77 -2.37 -1.87 -8.56
N VAL A 78 -1.10 -1.55 -8.40
CA VAL A 78 -0.30 -0.84 -9.39
C VAL A 78 0.91 -1.68 -9.75
N ARG A 79 1.17 -1.84 -11.03
CA ARG A 79 2.42 -2.36 -11.59
C ARG A 79 3.26 -1.18 -12.08
N LEU A 80 4.54 -1.18 -11.74
CA LEU A 80 5.48 -0.14 -12.13
C LEU A 80 6.39 -0.61 -13.27
N ASN A 81 6.80 0.33 -14.11
CA ASN A 81 7.96 0.17 -14.97
C ASN A 81 9.26 0.16 -14.13
N PRO A 82 10.40 -0.27 -14.70
CA PRO A 82 11.70 0.04 -14.13
C PRO A 82 11.81 1.53 -13.84
N HIS A 83 12.23 1.89 -12.62
CA HIS A 83 12.23 3.27 -12.15
C HIS A 83 13.45 3.60 -11.31
N LEU A 84 13.76 4.90 -11.22
CA LEU A 84 14.87 5.44 -10.42
C LEU A 84 14.42 6.07 -9.09
N LEU A 85 13.20 5.79 -8.65
CA LEU A 85 12.64 6.32 -7.39
C LEU A 85 13.29 5.76 -6.10
N GLY A 86 14.37 4.97 -6.20
CA GLY A 86 15.04 4.36 -5.05
C GLY A 86 15.33 5.37 -3.93
N GLY A 87 14.87 5.07 -2.71
CA GLY A 87 15.07 5.94 -1.55
C GLY A 87 13.97 7.00 -1.35
N ARG A 88 13.05 7.19 -2.31
CA ARG A 88 11.92 8.13 -2.17
C ARG A 88 10.87 7.61 -1.21
N ILE A 89 10.34 8.51 -0.39
CA ILE A 89 9.22 8.25 0.50
C ILE A 89 7.93 8.60 -0.22
N LEU A 90 7.06 7.61 -0.38
CA LEU A 90 5.82 7.76 -1.15
C LEU A 90 4.58 7.93 -0.27
N SER A 91 4.63 7.47 0.98
CA SER A 91 3.49 7.50 1.90
C SER A 91 3.83 8.21 3.20
N ARG A 92 2.82 8.92 3.71
CA ARG A 92 2.74 9.48 5.07
C ARG A 92 2.18 8.48 6.09
N GLY A 93 1.61 7.36 5.66
CA GLY A 93 0.93 6.38 6.54
C GLY A 93 1.87 5.63 7.49
N ARG A 94 1.32 4.80 8.37
CA ARG A 94 2.06 4.10 9.44
C ARG A 94 3.11 3.12 8.95
N GLU A 95 2.88 2.47 7.81
CA GLU A 95 3.82 1.49 7.25
C GLU A 95 4.79 2.16 6.27
N GLN A 96 5.63 3.04 6.83
CA GLN A 96 6.59 3.85 6.09
C GLN A 96 7.76 3.01 5.57
N GLY A 97 8.01 3.10 4.27
CA GLY A 97 9.24 2.61 3.66
C GLY A 97 9.62 3.52 2.51
N ALA A 98 10.92 3.73 2.29
CA ALA A 98 11.36 4.25 1.01
C ALA A 98 11.11 3.20 -0.09
N ILE A 99 10.64 3.60 -1.25
CA ILE A 99 10.55 2.69 -2.39
C ILE A 99 11.96 2.24 -2.78
N ALA A 100 12.14 0.93 -2.96
CA ALA A 100 13.39 0.37 -3.44
C ALA A 100 13.38 0.35 -4.97
N GLN A 101 14.55 0.45 -5.61
CA GLN A 101 14.64 0.31 -7.07
C GLN A 101 14.13 -1.05 -7.60
N THR A 102 14.04 -2.06 -6.72
CA THR A 102 13.56 -3.41 -7.02
C THR A 102 12.07 -3.60 -6.75
N ASP A 103 11.39 -2.60 -6.19
CA ASP A 103 9.94 -2.62 -6.11
C ASP A 103 9.38 -2.47 -7.53
N ARG A 104 8.40 -3.30 -7.88
CA ARG A 104 7.74 -3.26 -9.22
C ARG A 104 6.23 -3.30 -9.11
N SER A 105 5.69 -3.36 -7.90
CA SER A 105 4.26 -3.22 -7.69
C SER A 105 4.00 -2.53 -6.37
N ILE A 106 2.86 -1.86 -6.31
CA ILE A 106 2.38 -1.16 -5.12
C ILE A 106 0.91 -1.52 -4.93
N VAL A 107 0.49 -1.69 -3.68
CA VAL A 107 -0.92 -1.69 -3.30
C VAL A 107 -1.21 -0.37 -2.59
N ILE A 108 -2.16 0.40 -3.11
CA ILE A 108 -2.58 1.69 -2.57
C ILE A 108 -3.95 1.50 -1.94
N MET A 109 -4.06 1.77 -0.64
CA MET A 109 -5.31 1.88 0.11
C MET A 109 -5.32 3.26 0.78
N PRO A 110 -6.49 3.77 1.22
CA PRO A 110 -6.59 5.11 1.81
C PRO A 110 -5.57 5.35 2.94
N GLU A 111 -5.44 4.39 3.86
CA GLU A 111 -4.58 4.54 5.04
C GLU A 111 -3.23 3.82 4.93
N LEU A 112 -2.99 3.11 3.82
CA LEU A 112 -1.94 2.11 3.74
C LEU A 112 -1.36 1.97 2.34
N LEU A 113 -0.02 2.00 2.26
CA LEU A 113 0.72 1.81 1.01
C LEU A 113 1.67 0.62 1.14
N LEU A 114 1.50 -0.40 0.28
CA LEU A 114 2.32 -1.61 0.31
C LEU A 114 3.30 -1.61 -0.85
N MET A 115 4.60 -1.59 -0.55
CA MET A 115 5.64 -1.70 -1.57
C MET A 115 6.05 -3.15 -1.77
N VAL A 116 6.00 -3.60 -3.02
CA VAL A 116 6.17 -5.01 -3.36
C VAL A 116 7.40 -5.22 -4.23
N ARG A 117 8.36 -5.96 -3.68
CA ARG A 117 9.61 -6.34 -4.36
C ARG A 117 9.38 -7.41 -5.41
N GLY A 118 10.11 -7.28 -6.51
CA GLY A 118 10.15 -8.26 -7.59
C GLY A 118 9.13 -7.98 -8.69
N VAL A 119 9.36 -8.57 -9.86
CA VAL A 119 8.67 -8.21 -11.13
C VAL A 119 7.21 -8.66 -11.18
N GLU A 120 6.84 -9.63 -10.33
CA GLU A 120 5.53 -10.26 -10.37
C GLU A 120 4.46 -9.50 -9.58
N VAL A 121 3.46 -8.98 -10.31
CA VAL A 121 2.28 -8.34 -9.71
C VAL A 121 1.47 -9.31 -8.83
N ARG A 122 1.61 -10.64 -9.03
CA ARG A 122 0.95 -11.67 -8.21
C ARG A 122 1.19 -11.44 -6.72
N ARG A 123 2.40 -11.03 -6.34
CA ARG A 123 2.74 -10.78 -4.94
C ARG A 123 1.97 -9.60 -4.35
N ALA A 124 1.64 -8.59 -5.15
CA ALA A 124 0.81 -7.47 -4.70
C ALA A 124 -0.63 -7.93 -4.43
N TRP A 125 -1.17 -8.81 -5.28
CA TRP A 125 -2.47 -9.44 -5.05
C TRP A 125 -2.47 -10.29 -3.78
N SER A 126 -1.42 -11.05 -3.52
CA SER A 126 -1.31 -11.86 -2.31
C SER A 126 -1.15 -11.02 -1.05
N LEU A 127 -0.45 -9.88 -1.10
CA LEU A 127 -0.38 -8.94 0.03
C LEU A 127 -1.71 -8.22 0.28
N LEU A 128 -2.45 -7.87 -0.77
CA LEU A 128 -3.80 -7.37 -0.63
C LEU A 128 -4.72 -8.42 0.02
N ALA A 129 -4.60 -9.68 -0.39
CA ALA A 129 -5.33 -10.78 0.24
C ALA A 129 -4.96 -10.94 1.72
N ASP A 130 -3.67 -10.92 2.06
CA ASP A 130 -3.19 -10.98 3.46
C ASP A 130 -3.80 -9.86 4.31
N GLU A 131 -3.86 -8.63 3.77
CA GLU A 131 -4.48 -7.48 4.45
C GLU A 131 -6.00 -7.71 4.64
N MET A 132 -6.70 -8.19 3.61
CA MET A 132 -8.14 -8.44 3.67
C MET A 132 -8.53 -9.51 4.71
N VAL A 133 -7.72 -10.55 4.89
CA VAL A 133 -7.99 -11.62 5.87
C VAL A 133 -7.27 -11.43 7.21
N GLY A 134 -6.48 -10.35 7.35
CA GLY A 134 -5.77 -10.04 8.58
C GLY A 134 -4.60 -10.99 8.89
N THR A 135 -4.10 -11.75 7.91
CA THR A 135 -2.96 -12.67 8.07
C THR A 135 -1.62 -12.01 7.76
N ARG A 136 -1.66 -10.73 7.39
CA ARG A 136 -0.48 -10.00 7.00
C ARG A 136 0.53 -9.89 8.13
N GLN A 137 1.67 -10.53 7.94
CA GLN A 137 2.83 -10.32 8.80
C GLN A 137 3.38 -8.91 8.55
N ARG A 138 3.43 -8.10 9.61
CA ARG A 138 4.15 -6.83 9.61
C ARG A 138 5.62 -7.11 9.90
N PRO A 139 6.51 -7.22 8.89
CA PRO A 139 7.92 -7.41 9.19
C PRO A 139 8.37 -6.25 10.08
N ARG A 140 9.19 -6.53 11.10
CA ARG A 140 9.94 -5.49 11.82
C ARG A 140 10.58 -4.61 10.75
N GLN A 141 10.08 -3.38 10.60
CA GLN A 141 10.50 -2.49 9.53
C GLN A 141 12.00 -2.28 9.67
N ARG A 142 12.78 -2.95 8.81
CA ARG A 142 14.13 -2.48 8.56
C ARG A 142 13.94 -1.14 7.86
N VAL A 143 14.30 -0.07 8.56
CA VAL A 143 14.31 1.29 8.02
C VAL A 143 15.04 1.22 6.69
N ARG A 144 14.30 1.46 5.60
CA ARG A 144 14.90 1.49 4.27
C ARG A 144 15.65 2.82 4.16
N PRO A 145 16.89 2.82 3.63
CA PRO A 145 17.62 4.07 3.45
C PRO A 145 16.81 5.01 2.57
N SER A 146 16.65 6.25 3.01
CA SER A 146 15.90 7.27 2.29
C SER A 146 16.84 8.34 1.73
N THR A 147 16.51 8.80 0.52
CA THR A 147 17.09 9.97 -0.15
C THR A 147 16.05 11.08 -0.29
N ALA A 148 14.93 10.98 0.44
CA ALA A 148 13.87 11.96 0.37
C ALA A 148 14.34 13.31 0.95
N PRO A 149 13.83 14.44 0.42
CA PRO A 149 14.05 15.76 1.00
C PRO A 149 13.66 15.82 2.48
N ALA A 150 14.32 16.71 3.25
CA ALA A 150 14.07 16.88 4.69
C ALA A 150 12.60 17.14 5.02
N GLU A 151 11.90 17.93 4.21
CA GLU A 151 10.45 18.18 4.30
C GLU A 151 9.59 16.90 4.31
N HIS A 152 9.97 15.88 3.52
CA HIS A 152 9.28 14.61 3.52
C HIS A 152 9.63 13.78 4.76
N LEU A 153 10.81 13.96 5.34
CA LEU A 153 11.22 13.31 6.59
C LEU A 153 10.53 13.97 7.79
N GLU A 154 10.39 15.29 7.79
CA GLU A 154 9.68 16.06 8.82
C GLU A 154 8.18 15.75 8.86
N ALA A 155 7.54 15.64 7.69
CA ALA A 155 6.16 15.19 7.59
C ALA A 155 5.95 13.78 8.17
N LEU A 156 7.00 12.94 8.23
CA LEU A 156 6.94 11.63 8.87
C LEU A 156 7.12 11.69 10.39
N LEU A 157 7.98 12.60 10.89
CA LEU A 157 8.20 12.80 12.33
C LEU A 157 6.95 13.29 13.07
N LEU A 158 6.07 14.01 12.37
CA LEU A 158 4.78 14.47 12.90
C LEU A 158 3.72 13.36 13.02
N LEU A 159 3.97 12.16 12.46
CA LEU A 159 3.03 11.05 12.40
C LEU A 159 3.44 9.84 13.24
N THR A 160 4.61 9.89 13.89
CA THR A 160 5.01 8.92 14.91
C THR A 160 4.15 9.07 16.17
N PRO A 161 3.60 7.97 16.74
CA PRO A 161 2.71 8.03 17.91
C PRO A 161 3.35 8.63 19.18
N ASP A 162 4.67 8.80 19.21
CA ASP A 162 5.36 9.48 20.31
C ASP A 162 5.21 11.01 20.27
N ALA A 163 4.80 11.59 19.13
CA ALA A 163 4.53 13.03 19.03
C ALA A 163 3.24 13.44 19.80
N ASP A 164 2.28 12.53 19.92
CA ASP A 164 1.08 12.73 20.76
C ASP A 164 1.40 12.52 22.25
N ALA A 165 2.35 11.65 22.59
CA ALA A 165 2.80 11.47 23.97
C ALA A 165 3.63 12.65 24.50
N ALA A 166 4.35 13.37 23.63
CA ALA A 166 5.08 14.58 23.98
C ALA A 166 4.16 15.81 24.13
N ARG A 167 3.07 15.89 23.35
CA ARG A 167 2.07 16.98 23.49
C ARG A 167 1.20 16.87 24.74
N LEU A 168 1.10 15.69 25.35
CA LEU A 168 0.41 15.49 26.64
C LEU A 168 1.34 15.66 27.85
N LYS A 169 2.63 15.98 27.65
CA LYS A 169 3.64 16.11 28.72
C LYS A 169 4.34 17.47 28.82
N GLY A 170 3.82 18.52 28.20
CA GLY A 170 4.22 19.90 28.50
C GLY A 170 3.05 20.85 28.26
N ASP A 171 2.54 21.62 29.21
CA ASP A 171 2.90 21.86 30.61
C ASP A 171 1.60 22.19 31.38
N PRO A 172 1.61 22.16 32.71
CA PRO A 172 1.56 23.46 33.36
C PRO A 172 2.51 23.54 34.55
N THR A 173 3.52 24.42 34.48
CA THR A 173 3.60 25.57 35.40
C THR A 173 4.47 26.67 34.82
#